data_AF-A0A938LIU0-F1
#
_entry.id   AF-A0A938LIU0-F1
#
_cell.length_a   1.000
_cell.length_b   1.000
_cell.length_c   1.000
_cell.angle_alpha   90.00
_cell.angle_beta   90.00
_cell.angle_gamma   90.00
#
_symmetry.space_group_name_H-M   'P 1'
#
loop_
_entity.id
_entity.type
_entity.pdbx_description
1 polymer ?
#
loop_
_entity_poly.entity_id
_entity_poly.type
_entity_poly.pdbx_seq_one_letter_code
_entity_poly.pdbx_strand_id
1 'polypeptide(L)'
;MASRSNRAQFAGDLLDAVGACELSEYLTRRVLFLAGQWVADGQFDARQKKVLRVIRDAGGQIGRRELSRRTQWLSQRERNEVIANLEEAGLIETRQVETSTRPRLVYAIR
;
A
#
# COMPACT_ATOMS: atom_id res chain seq x y z
N MET A 1 33.58 -36.18 24.88
CA MET A 1 32.95 -34.87 25.17
C MET A 1 33.01 -33.87 24.01
N ALA A 2 34.07 -33.82 23.19
CA ALA A 2 34.20 -32.87 22.07
C ALA A 2 33.12 -32.97 20.96
N SER A 3 32.60 -34.17 20.67
CA SER A 3 31.61 -34.39 19.60
C SER A 3 30.23 -33.74 19.84
N ARG A 4 29.79 -33.64 21.10
CA ARG A 4 28.50 -32.99 21.45
C ARG A 4 28.57 -31.46 21.33
N SER A 5 29.73 -30.88 21.65
CA SER A 5 29.98 -29.44 21.54
C SER A 5 29.91 -28.97 20.08
N ASN A 6 30.53 -29.73 19.17
CA ASN A 6 30.52 -29.40 17.75
C ASN A 6 29.10 -29.47 17.16
N ARG A 7 28.33 -30.50 17.52
CA ARG A 7 26.94 -30.67 17.05
C ARG A 7 26.00 -29.56 17.53
N ALA A 8 26.17 -29.08 18.76
CA ALA A 8 25.38 -27.98 19.29
C ALA A 8 25.72 -26.65 18.58
N GLN A 9 26.99 -26.42 18.28
CA GLN A 9 27.44 -25.24 17.53
C GLN A 9 26.90 -25.24 16.09
N PHE A 10 27.01 -26.35 15.36
CA PHE A 10 26.41 -26.47 14.02
C PHE A 10 24.89 -26.28 14.02
N ALA A 11 24.19 -26.74 15.06
CA ALA A 11 22.75 -26.53 15.18
C ALA A 11 22.41 -25.05 15.41
N GLY A 12 23.24 -24.31 16.17
CA GLY A 12 23.12 -22.86 16.33
C GLY A 12 23.37 -22.11 15.04
N ASP A 13 24.48 -22.40 14.36
CA ASP A 13 24.83 -21.77 13.07
C ASP A 13 23.74 -22.01 12.01
N LEU A 14 23.14 -23.20 12.00
CA LEU A 14 22.03 -23.52 11.11
C LEU A 14 20.76 -22.72 11.44
N LEU A 15 20.46 -22.52 12.73
CA LEU A 15 19.30 -21.76 13.18
C LEU A 15 19.45 -20.27 12.85
N ASP A 16 20.66 -19.72 13.02
CA ASP A 16 20.99 -18.36 12.62
C ASP A 16 20.88 -18.18 11.10
N ALA A 17 21.38 -19.13 10.32
CA ALA A 17 21.27 -19.11 8.86
C ALA A 17 19.80 -19.14 8.38
N VAL A 18 18.96 -19.99 8.98
CA VAL A 18 17.52 -20.05 8.66
C VAL A 18 16.84 -18.72 9.00
N GLY A 19 17.10 -18.15 10.17
CA GLY A 19 16.55 -16.85 10.55
C GLY A 19 16.99 -15.71 9.63
N ALA A 20 18.25 -15.71 9.20
CA ALA A 20 18.76 -14.75 8.22
C ALA A 20 18.07 -14.89 6.85
N CYS A 21 17.82 -16.11 6.39
CA CYS A 21 17.07 -16.37 5.16
C CYS A 21 15.61 -15.89 5.26
N GLU A 22 14.92 -16.21 6.35
CA GLU A 22 13.53 -15.78 6.59
C GLU A 22 13.43 -14.25 6.64
N LEU A 23 14.36 -13.58 7.33
CA LEU A 23 14.44 -12.13 7.38
C LEU A 23 14.70 -11.54 5.99
N SER A 24 15.66 -12.09 5.25
CA SER A 24 15.99 -11.63 3.88
C SER A 24 14.78 -11.75 2.96
N GLU A 25 14.04 -12.86 3.04
CA GLU A 25 12.83 -13.07 2.25
C GLU A 25 11.74 -12.06 2.64
N TYR A 26 11.49 -11.87 3.93
CA TYR A 26 10.53 -10.88 4.42
C TYR A 26 10.87 -9.46 3.93
N LEU A 27 12.13 -9.04 4.07
CA LEU A 27 12.58 -7.72 3.62
C LEU A 27 12.44 -7.57 2.11
N THR A 28 12.77 -8.61 1.34
CA THR A 28 12.61 -8.60 -0.12
C THR A 28 11.15 -8.40 -0.50
N ARG A 29 10.22 -9.18 0.08
CA ARG A 29 8.78 -9.00 -0.15
C ARG A 29 8.33 -7.60 0.25
N ARG A 30 8.83 -7.08 1.37
CA ARG A 30 8.49 -5.74 1.84
C ARG A 30 8.97 -4.64 0.90
N VAL A 31 10.18 -4.74 0.38
CA VAL A 31 10.73 -3.78 -0.59
C VAL A 31 9.94 -3.82 -1.89
N LEU A 32 9.61 -5.01 -2.43
CA LEU A 32 8.77 -5.13 -3.62
C LEU A 32 7.39 -4.50 -3.42
N PHE A 33 6.78 -4.71 -2.26
CA PHE A 33 5.52 -4.07 -1.91
C PHE A 33 5.63 -2.54 -1.87
N LEU A 34 6.68 -2.00 -1.24
CA LEU A 34 6.91 -0.55 -1.19
C LEU A 34 7.23 0.03 -2.57
N ALA A 35 7.99 -0.69 -3.40
CA ALA A 35 8.29 -0.29 -4.76
C ALA A 35 7.00 -0.11 -5.57
N GLY A 36 6.08 -1.07 -5.50
CA GLY A 36 4.76 -0.97 -6.16
C GLY A 36 3.94 0.25 -5.69
N GLN A 37 4.17 0.76 -4.48
CA GLN A 37 3.49 1.95 -3.97
C GLN A 37 4.15 3.26 -4.34
N TRP A 38 5.45 3.29 -4.62
CA TRP A 38 6.23 4.53 -4.71
C TRP A 38 6.97 4.74 -6.03
N VAL A 39 7.48 3.67 -6.65
CA VAL A 39 8.15 3.75 -7.95
C VAL A 39 7.08 4.03 -8.99
N ALA A 40 7.26 5.06 -9.81
CA ALA A 40 6.28 5.45 -10.82
C ALA A 40 6.91 5.59 -12.20
N ASP A 41 6.20 5.16 -13.24
CA ASP A 41 6.69 5.17 -14.63
C ASP A 41 6.53 6.54 -15.30
N GLY A 42 5.79 7.46 -14.67
CA GLY A 42 5.61 8.82 -15.14
C GLY A 42 4.82 9.69 -14.17
N GLN A 43 4.63 10.97 -14.52
CA GLN A 43 3.93 11.92 -13.64
C GLN A 43 2.49 11.50 -13.33
N PHE A 44 1.77 10.94 -14.32
CA PHE A 44 0.40 10.51 -14.12
C PHE A 44 0.31 9.32 -13.14
N ASP A 45 1.12 8.29 -13.35
CA ASP A 45 1.23 7.15 -12.44
C ASP A 45 1.65 7.59 -11.02
N ALA A 46 2.59 8.53 -10.90
CA ALA A 46 2.99 9.08 -9.61
C ALA A 46 1.82 9.75 -8.87
N ARG A 47 0.94 10.46 -9.60
CA ARG A 47 -0.28 11.07 -9.04
C ARG A 47 -1.29 9.99 -8.62
N GLN A 48 -1.50 8.98 -9.44
CA GLN A 48 -2.38 7.85 -9.10
C GLN A 48 -1.91 7.13 -7.83
N LYS A 49 -0.63 6.77 -7.76
CA LYS A 49 -0.02 6.14 -6.58
C LYS A 49 -0.14 7.02 -5.34
N LYS A 50 0.06 8.33 -5.46
CA LYS A 50 -0.12 9.28 -4.36
C LYS A 50 -1.58 9.35 -3.90
N VAL A 51 -2.55 9.34 -4.81
CA VAL A 51 -3.99 9.29 -4.46
C VAL A 51 -4.34 7.98 -3.75
N LEU A 52 -3.85 6.83 -4.22
CA LEU A 52 -4.05 5.55 -3.54
C LEU A 52 -3.46 5.54 -2.13
N ARG A 53 -2.28 6.15 -1.92
CA ARG A 53 -1.71 6.33 -0.57
C ARG A 53 -2.61 7.20 0.30
N VAL A 54 -3.12 8.32 -0.21
CA VAL A 54 -4.08 9.17 0.52
C VAL A 54 -5.33 8.40 0.96
N ILE A 55 -5.86 7.49 0.12
CA ILE A 55 -7.00 6.64 0.47
C ILE A 55 -6.60 5.59 1.53
N ARG A 56 -5.43 4.94 1.38
CA ARG A 56 -4.89 4.00 2.39
C ARG A 56 -4.71 4.67 3.76
N ASP A 57 -4.11 5.85 3.78
CA ASP A 57 -3.87 6.65 5.00
C ASP A 57 -5.18 7.14 5.65
N ALA A 58 -6.31 7.10 4.93
CA ALA A 58 -7.64 7.38 5.45
C ALA A 58 -8.37 6.11 5.97
N GLY A 59 -7.70 4.97 6.03
CA GLY A 59 -8.28 3.70 6.46
C GLY A 59 -8.89 2.88 5.32
N GLY A 60 -8.43 3.08 4.09
CA GLY A 60 -8.87 2.33 2.91
C GLY A 60 -10.15 2.85 2.26
N GLN A 61 -10.79 3.87 2.84
CA GLN A 61 -11.92 4.58 2.27
C GLN A 61 -11.86 6.07 2.61
N ILE A 62 -12.30 6.93 1.69
CA ILE A 62 -12.25 8.38 1.88
C ILE A 62 -13.46 9.07 1.25
N GLY A 63 -14.05 10.03 1.96
CA GLY A 63 -15.13 10.84 1.41
C GLY A 63 -14.63 11.83 0.35
N ARG A 64 -15.47 12.15 -0.64
CA ARG A 64 -15.12 13.07 -1.75
C ARG A 64 -14.52 14.41 -1.32
N ARG A 65 -15.11 15.06 -0.30
CA ARG A 65 -14.62 16.34 0.23
C ARG A 65 -13.24 16.19 0.87
N GLU A 66 -13.03 15.11 1.62
CA GLU A 66 -11.75 14.85 2.28
C GLU A 66 -10.66 14.50 1.27
N LEU A 67 -10.99 13.71 0.25
CA LEU A 67 -10.07 13.43 -0.85
C LEU A 67 -9.68 14.72 -1.58
N SER A 68 -10.65 15.59 -1.87
CA SER A 68 -10.39 16.89 -2.50
C SER A 68 -9.45 17.76 -1.64
N ARG A 69 -9.66 17.81 -0.32
CA ARG A 69 -8.82 18.55 0.62
C ARG A 69 -7.41 17.98 0.68
N ARG A 70 -7.29 16.66 0.80
CA ARG A 70 -6.00 15.96 0.85
C ARG A 70 -5.28 15.92 -0.49
N THR A 71 -5.87 16.34 -1.60
CA THR A 71 -5.23 16.31 -2.94
C THR A 71 -5.26 17.69 -3.60
N GLN A 72 -5.10 18.75 -2.81
CA GLN A 72 -5.09 20.14 -3.30
C GLN A 72 -3.92 20.47 -4.24
N TRP A 73 -2.88 19.65 -4.28
CA TRP A 73 -1.80 19.75 -5.26
C TRP A 73 -2.21 19.30 -6.68
N LEU A 74 -3.43 18.77 -6.86
CA LEU A 74 -4.01 18.49 -8.16
C LEU A 74 -5.07 19.54 -8.48
N SER A 75 -5.12 19.96 -9.74
CA SER A 75 -6.29 20.67 -10.25
C SER A 75 -7.53 19.76 -10.20
N GLN A 76 -8.73 20.37 -10.25
CA GLN A 76 -9.97 19.60 -10.27
C GLN A 76 -10.03 18.64 -11.47
N ARG A 77 -9.51 19.06 -12.63
CA ARG A 77 -9.45 18.24 -13.84
C ARG A 77 -8.53 17.03 -13.64
N GLU A 78 -7.29 17.26 -13.22
CA GLU A 78 -6.32 16.17 -12.99
C GLU A 78 -6.81 15.18 -11.94
N ARG A 79 -7.47 15.67 -10.87
CA ARG A 79 -8.07 14.80 -9.85
C ARG A 79 -9.16 13.90 -10.45
N ASN A 80 -10.04 14.46 -11.27
CA ASN A 80 -11.10 13.69 -11.91
C ASN A 80 -10.53 12.63 -12.86
N GLU A 81 -9.53 12.98 -13.67
CA GLU A 81 -8.84 12.03 -14.56
C GLU A 81 -8.17 10.89 -13.78
N VAL A 82 -7.49 11.22 -12.67
CA VAL A 82 -6.86 10.21 -11.80
C VAL A 82 -7.92 9.28 -11.18
N ILE A 83 -9.01 9.83 -10.65
CA ILE A 83 -10.08 9.02 -10.04
C ILE A 83 -10.73 8.11 -11.09
N ALA A 84 -11.07 8.65 -12.25
CA ALA A 84 -11.70 7.89 -13.32
C ALA A 84 -10.81 6.71 -13.77
N ASN A 85 -9.51 6.94 -13.97
CA ASN A 85 -8.59 5.87 -14.36
C ASN A 85 -8.40 4.83 -13.24
N LEU A 86 -8.41 5.25 -11.96
CA LEU A 86 -8.32 4.32 -10.83
C LEU A 86 -9.57 3.44 -10.70
N GLU A 87 -10.76 3.99 -10.99
CA GLU A 87 -12.02 3.24 -11.02
C GLU A 87 -12.05 2.26 -12.21
N GLU A 88 -11.68 2.73 -13.40
CA GLU A 88 -11.62 1.91 -14.62
C GLU A 88 -10.61 0.75 -14.47
N ALA A 89 -9.45 1.03 -13.89
CA ALA A 89 -8.45 0.00 -13.57
C ALA A 89 -8.87 -0.94 -12.42
N GLY A 90 -10.03 -0.71 -11.79
CA GLY A 90 -10.53 -1.53 -10.69
C GLY A 90 -9.73 -1.43 -9.39
N LEU A 91 -8.89 -0.40 -9.23
CA LEU A 91 -8.07 -0.16 -8.04
C LEU A 91 -8.85 0.51 -6.92
N ILE A 92 -9.89 1.26 -7.28
CA ILE A 92 -10.85 1.84 -6.34
C ILE A 92 -12.26 1.63 -6.85
N GLU A 93 -13.23 1.84 -5.97
CA GLU A 93 -14.64 1.88 -6.30
C GLU A 93 -15.35 3.01 -5.56
N THR A 94 -16.40 3.53 -6.17
CA THR A 94 -17.31 4.49 -5.53
C THR A 94 -18.42 3.72 -4.82
N ARG A 95 -18.50 3.88 -3.49
CA ARG A 95 -19.58 3.32 -2.66
C ARG A 95 -20.42 4.42 -2.02
N GLN A 96 -21.69 4.12 -1.80
CA GLN A 96 -22.53 4.91 -0.90
C GLN A 96 -22.47 4.29 0.50
N VAL A 97 -22.07 5.08 1.49
CA VAL A 97 -22.07 4.68 2.89
C VAL A 97 -23.21 5.41 3.58
N GLU A 98 -24.10 4.66 4.22
CA GLU A 98 -25.15 5.23 5.05
C GLU A 98 -24.54 6.03 6.20
N THR A 99 -25.10 7.20 6.45
CA THR A 99 -24.73 7.98 7.63
C THR A 99 -26.01 8.32 8.38
N SER A 100 -25.87 8.76 9.64
CA SER A 100 -27.00 9.11 10.50
C SER A 100 -27.95 10.16 9.90
N THR A 101 -27.56 10.88 8.83
CA THR A 101 -28.40 11.88 8.17
C THR A 101 -28.60 11.60 6.68
N ARG A 102 -27.52 11.60 5.87
CA ARG A 102 -27.60 11.42 4.41
C ARG A 102 -26.49 10.49 3.92
N PRO A 103 -26.77 9.55 2.99
CA PRO A 103 -25.75 8.71 2.40
C PRO A 103 -24.60 9.55 1.82
N ARG A 104 -23.37 9.14 2.12
CA ARG A 104 -22.15 9.81 1.65
C ARG A 104 -21.48 8.95 0.60
N LEU A 105 -21.11 9.57 -0.53
CA LEU A 105 -20.23 8.95 -1.52
C LEU A 105 -18.78 8.92 -1.00
N VAL A 106 -18.21 7.73 -1.01
CA VAL A 106 -16.81 7.47 -0.64
C VAL A 106 -16.10 6.72 -1.76
N TYR A 107 -14.81 6.97 -1.88
CA TYR A 107 -13.90 6.16 -2.69
C TYR A 107 -13.22 5.15 -1.78
N ALA A 108 -13.32 3.86 -2.11
CA ALA A 108 -12.73 2.76 -1.34
C ALA A 108 -11.76 1.96 -2.21
N ILE A 109 -10.68 1.48 -1.60
CA ILE A 109 -9.78 0.51 -2.25
C ILE A 109 -10.52 -0.82 -2.34
N ARG A 110 -10.38 -1.48 -3.49
CA ARG A 110 -10.98 -2.78 -3.76
C ARG A 110 -10.26 -3.91 -3.02
#